data_AF-A0A1H2PZK4-F1
#
_entry.id   AF-A0A1H2PZK4-F1
#
_cell.length_a   1.000
_cell.length_b   1.000
_cell.length_c   1.000
_cell.angle_alpha   90.00
_cell.angle_beta   90.00
_cell.angle_gamma   90.00
#
_symmetry.space_group_name_H-M   'P 1'
#
loop_
_entity.id
_entity.type
_entity.pdbx_description
1 polymer ?
#
loop_
_entity_poly.entity_id
_entity_poly.type
_entity_poly.pdbx_seq_one_letter_code
_entity_poly.pdbx_strand_id
1 'polypeptide(L)'
;MSTWKKFNGSKEQVSEMMSAKDGFKWRDINGKESNIVRGSSAYALMLLYHKTDDANLVHEYMLCNLHPHAEMIIEWARTGREVYFFDSYNQKWVESPNPLWRTDAKYSFNPDGE
;
A
#
# COMPACT_ATOMS: atom_id res chain seq x y z
N MET A 1 4.23 1.01 -5.78
CA MET A 1 2.91 0.36 -5.55
C MET A 1 3.13 -0.88 -4.71
N SER A 2 2.23 -1.16 -3.78
CA SER A 2 2.27 -2.42 -3.03
C SER A 2 1.87 -3.57 -3.94
N THR A 3 2.70 -4.61 -4.00
CA THR A 3 2.46 -5.81 -4.79
C THR A 3 2.42 -7.03 -3.89
N TRP A 4 1.54 -7.98 -4.23
CA TRP A 4 1.52 -9.28 -3.59
C TRP A 4 2.77 -10.07 -4.00
N LYS A 5 3.48 -10.60 -3.00
CA LYS A 5 4.67 -11.42 -3.14
C LYS A 5 4.36 -12.82 -2.62
N LYS A 6 4.78 -13.85 -3.35
CA LYS A 6 4.66 -15.24 -2.88
C LYS A 6 5.42 -15.41 -1.58
N PHE A 7 4.75 -15.95 -0.57
CA PHE A 7 5.37 -16.24 0.71
C PHE A 7 6.08 -17.60 0.66
N ASN A 8 7.30 -17.65 1.19
CA ASN A 8 8.11 -18.88 1.27
C ASN A 8 8.68 -19.11 2.67
N GLY A 9 8.36 -18.25 3.64
CA GLY A 9 8.82 -18.37 5.02
C GLY A 9 10.32 -18.12 5.23
N SER A 10 11.02 -17.52 4.27
CA SER A 10 12.45 -17.21 4.43
C SER A 10 12.69 -16.11 5.45
N LYS A 11 13.88 -16.11 6.07
CA LYS A 11 14.26 -15.10 7.07
C LYS A 11 14.24 -13.69 6.48
N GLU A 12 14.56 -13.54 5.20
CA GLU A 12 14.57 -12.26 4.49
C GLU A 12 13.16 -11.70 4.35
N GLN A 13 12.18 -12.53 3.97
CA GLN A 13 10.77 -12.09 3.88
C GLN A 13 10.23 -11.69 5.25
N VAL A 14 10.57 -12.45 6.29
CA VAL A 14 10.17 -12.14 7.67
C VAL A 14 10.81 -10.84 8.14
N SER A 15 12.10 -10.64 7.88
CA SER A 15 12.81 -9.39 8.20
C SER A 15 12.20 -8.19 7.48
N GLU A 16 11.84 -8.35 6.20
CA GLU A 16 11.15 -7.33 5.42
C GLU A 16 9.79 -6.96 6.04
N MET A 17 8.97 -7.94 6.39
CA MET A 17 7.67 -7.71 7.05
C MET A 17 7.80 -7.11 8.45
N MET A 18 8.83 -7.50 9.21
CA MET A 18 9.12 -6.91 10.51
C MET A 18 9.50 -5.44 10.41
N SER A 19 10.15 -5.05 9.32
CA SER A 19 10.62 -3.69 9.06
C SER A 19 9.57 -2.80 8.39
N ALA A 20 8.40 -3.35 8.02
CA ALA A 20 7.34 -2.62 7.33
C ALA A 20 6.68 -1.60 8.25
N LYS A 21 6.91 -0.31 7.99
CA LYS A 21 6.44 0.80 8.84
C LYS A 21 4.92 0.85 8.94
N ASP A 22 4.22 0.67 7.82
CA ASP A 22 2.76 0.74 7.75
C ASP A 22 2.09 -0.63 7.91
N GLY A 23 2.88 -1.66 8.25
CA GLY A 23 2.43 -3.04 8.38
C GLY A 23 2.36 -3.79 7.05
N PHE A 24 1.71 -4.94 7.08
CA PHE A 24 1.55 -5.81 5.92
C PHE A 24 0.21 -6.55 5.98
N LYS A 25 -0.22 -7.06 4.84
CA LYS A 25 -1.33 -8.02 4.72
C LYS A 25 -0.78 -9.34 4.21
N TRP A 26 -1.50 -10.41 4.49
CA TRP A 26 -1.28 -11.71 3.86
C TRP A 26 -2.60 -12.28 3.36
N ARG A 27 -2.53 -13.25 2.45
CA ARG A 27 -3.70 -13.99 1.98
C ARG A 27 -3.40 -15.47 1.85
N ASP A 28 -4.43 -16.28 2.05
CA ASP A 28 -4.37 -17.73 1.85
C ASP A 28 -4.48 -18.13 0.37
N ILE A 29 -4.38 -19.43 0.09
CA ILE A 29 -4.50 -19.98 -1.27
C ILE A 29 -5.88 -19.76 -1.90
N ASN A 30 -6.91 -19.55 -1.07
CA ASN A 30 -8.28 -19.28 -1.51
C ASN A 30 -8.53 -17.78 -1.70
N GLY A 31 -7.51 -16.94 -1.49
CA GLY A 31 -7.59 -15.49 -1.64
C GLY A 31 -8.20 -14.76 -0.44
N LYS A 32 -8.43 -15.43 0.70
CA LYS A 32 -8.92 -14.76 1.92
C LYS A 32 -7.81 -13.90 2.50
N GLU A 33 -8.07 -12.60 2.59
CA GLU A 33 -7.10 -11.63 3.07
C GLU A 33 -7.18 -11.39 4.58
N SER A 34 -6.04 -11.10 5.19
CA SER A 34 -5.94 -10.62 6.57
C SER A 34 -6.31 -9.15 6.70
N ASN A 35 -6.57 -8.71 7.93
CA ASN A 35 -6.43 -7.28 8.28
C ASN A 35 -4.96 -6.85 8.17
N ILE A 36 -4.71 -5.54 8.19
CA ILE A 36 -3.34 -5.02 8.29
C ILE A 36 -2.76 -5.46 9.65
N VAL A 37 -1.64 -6.15 9.61
CA VAL A 37 -0.89 -6.63 10.78
C VAL A 37 0.48 -5.95 10.85
N ARG A 38 1.08 -5.95 12.04
CA ARG A 38 2.37 -5.29 12.31
C ARG A 38 3.49 -6.31 12.42
N GLY A 39 4.73 -5.81 12.41
CA GLY A 39 5.95 -6.63 12.32
C GLY A 39 6.04 -7.82 13.28
N SER A 40 5.55 -7.71 14.52
CA SER A 40 5.57 -8.83 15.48
C SER A 40 4.77 -10.05 15.02
N SER A 41 3.73 -9.85 14.19
CA SER A 41 2.94 -10.94 13.61
C SER A 41 3.68 -11.72 12.53
N ALA A 42 4.74 -11.16 11.93
CA ALA A 42 5.51 -11.83 10.87
C ALA A 42 6.20 -13.11 11.38
N TYR A 43 6.73 -13.08 12.60
CA TYR A 43 7.38 -14.25 13.19
C TYR A 43 6.39 -15.38 13.48
N ALA A 44 5.18 -15.02 13.95
CA ALA A 44 4.11 -15.99 14.16
C ALA A 44 3.69 -16.67 12.83
N LEU A 45 3.59 -15.91 11.74
CA LEU A 45 3.28 -16.44 10.41
C LEU A 45 4.38 -17.38 9.90
N MET A 46 5.66 -17.01 10.09
CA MET A 46 6.79 -17.88 9.77
C MET A 46 6.72 -19.22 10.52
N LEU A 47 6.47 -19.18 11.84
CA LEU A 47 6.35 -20.39 12.65
C LEU A 47 5.17 -21.26 12.22
N LEU A 48 4.03 -20.65 11.89
CA LEU A 48 2.85 -21.37 11.41
C LEU A 48 3.15 -22.06 10.07
N TYR A 49 3.72 -21.34 9.12
CA TYR A 49 4.08 -21.86 7.79
C TYR A 49 5.00 -23.08 7.86
N HIS A 50 6.07 -23.02 8.67
CA HIS A 50 7.00 -24.15 8.82
C HIS A 50 6.43 -25.32 9.64
N LYS A 51 5.45 -25.08 10.50
CA LYS A 51 4.83 -26.13 11.33
C LYS A 51 3.79 -26.94 10.59
N THR A 52 3.02 -26.32 9.71
CA THR A 52 1.93 -26.99 9.02
C THR A 52 2.37 -27.59 7.69
N ASP A 53 3.54 -27.20 7.17
CA ASP A 53 3.99 -27.48 5.79
C ASP A 53 2.91 -27.09 4.77
N ASP A 54 1.99 -26.21 5.19
CA ASP A 54 0.73 -25.97 4.54
C ASP A 54 0.73 -24.55 4.00
N ALA A 55 1.02 -24.44 2.71
CA ALA A 55 0.88 -23.22 1.93
C ALA A 55 -0.56 -22.67 1.95
N ASN A 56 -1.54 -23.43 2.46
CA ASN A 56 -2.91 -22.97 2.67
C ASN A 56 -3.02 -21.89 3.76
N LEU A 57 -2.05 -21.71 4.66
CA LEU A 57 -2.13 -20.67 5.69
C LEU A 57 -1.66 -19.29 5.18
N VAL A 58 -0.58 -19.26 4.40
CA VAL A 58 -0.01 -18.01 3.89
C VAL A 58 0.53 -18.27 2.49
N HIS A 59 -0.21 -17.83 1.48
CA HIS A 59 0.17 -17.99 0.09
C HIS A 59 1.01 -16.80 -0.39
N GLU A 60 0.54 -15.59 -0.07
CA GLU A 60 1.17 -14.33 -0.47
C GLU A 60 1.09 -13.30 0.65
N TYR A 61 2.02 -12.35 0.63
CA TYR A 61 2.03 -11.18 1.50
C TYR A 61 2.22 -9.90 0.69
N MET A 62 1.77 -8.79 1.24
CA MET A 62 1.93 -7.47 0.65
C MET A 62 2.29 -6.47 1.73
N LEU A 63 3.38 -5.74 1.54
CA LEU A 63 3.73 -4.64 2.43
C LEU A 63 2.79 -3.47 2.18
N CYS A 64 2.20 -2.94 3.24
CA CYS A 64 1.48 -1.69 3.16
C CYS A 64 2.53 -0.58 3.02
N ASN A 65 2.38 0.25 2.00
CA ASN A 65 3.14 1.47 1.85
C ASN A 65 2.12 2.61 1.81
N LEU A 66 2.39 3.66 2.56
CA LEU A 66 1.59 4.87 2.47
C LEU A 66 1.50 5.36 1.02
N HIS A 67 0.30 5.79 0.62
CA HIS A 67 0.11 6.39 -0.70
C HIS A 67 1.00 7.63 -0.83
N PRO A 68 1.69 7.87 -1.97
CA PRO A 68 2.58 9.03 -2.13
C PRO A 68 1.88 10.37 -1.94
N HIS A 69 0.55 10.39 -2.11
CA HIS A 69 -0.30 11.56 -1.89
C HIS A 69 -1.20 11.42 -0.64
N ALA A 70 -0.88 10.55 0.32
CA ALA A 70 -1.78 10.25 1.44
C ALA A 70 -2.18 11.49 2.24
N GLU A 71 -1.24 12.37 2.57
CA GLU A 71 -1.53 13.62 3.29
C GLU A 71 -2.51 14.50 2.51
N MET A 72 -2.30 14.60 1.20
CA MET A 72 -3.15 15.40 0.32
C MET A 72 -4.54 14.80 0.13
N ILE A 73 -4.64 13.47 0.05
CA ILE A 73 -5.93 12.74 0.04
C ILE A 73 -6.71 13.05 1.32
N ILE A 74 -6.04 12.98 2.48
CA ILE A 74 -6.65 13.26 3.78
C ILE A 74 -7.14 14.71 3.84
N GLU A 75 -6.31 15.67 3.40
CA GLU A 75 -6.69 17.08 3.38
C GLU A 75 -7.87 17.35 2.44
N TRP A 76 -7.86 16.78 1.23
CA TRP A 76 -8.95 16.88 0.27
C TRP A 76 -10.24 16.28 0.85
N ALA A 77 -10.19 15.08 1.42
CA ALA A 77 -11.36 14.43 2.01
C ALA A 77 -11.93 15.24 3.20
N ARG A 78 -11.07 15.94 3.94
CA ARG A 78 -11.47 16.77 5.09
C ARG A 78 -12.07 18.12 4.67
N THR A 79 -11.52 18.75 3.63
CA THR A 79 -11.81 20.16 3.30
C THR A 79 -12.66 20.34 2.05
N GLY A 80 -12.65 19.36 1.14
CA GLY A 80 -13.24 19.49 -0.19
C GLY A 80 -12.56 20.53 -1.07
N ARG A 81 -11.35 20.99 -0.72
CA ARG A 81 -10.62 22.00 -1.49
C ARG A 81 -10.33 21.50 -2.91
N GLU A 82 -10.36 22.40 -3.89
CA GLU A 82 -10.02 22.08 -5.27
C GLU A 82 -8.63 21.46 -5.38
N VAL A 83 -8.54 20.36 -6.11
CA VAL A 83 -7.31 19.65 -6.42
C VAL A 83 -7.09 19.69 -7.91
N TYR A 84 -5.84 19.85 -8.31
CA TYR A 84 -5.43 19.84 -9.70
C TYR A 84 -4.49 18.66 -9.93
N PHE A 85 -4.61 18.01 -11.09
CA PHE A 85 -3.62 17.03 -11.54
C PHE A 85 -2.84 17.59 -12.73
N PHE A 86 -1.58 17.21 -12.83
CA PHE A 86 -0.75 17.61 -13.96
C PHE A 86 -1.02 16.69 -15.15
N ASP A 87 -1.63 17.23 -16.19
CA ASP A 87 -1.78 16.58 -17.48
C ASP A 87 -0.45 16.67 -18.25
N SER A 88 0.32 15.59 -18.22
CA SER A 88 1.61 15.50 -18.89
C SER A 88 1.51 15.52 -20.41
N TYR A 89 0.35 15.21 -21.00
CA TYR A 89 0.18 15.29 -22.45
C TYR A 89 0.05 16.74 -22.90
N ASN A 90 -0.79 17.51 -22.20
CA ASN A 90 -1.02 18.93 -22.51
C ASN A 90 -0.08 19.89 -21.75
N GLN A 91 0.82 19.36 -20.92
CA GLN A 91 1.77 20.12 -20.08
C GLN A 91 1.10 21.22 -19.24
N LYS A 92 -0.06 20.91 -18.65
CA LYS A 92 -0.84 21.87 -17.86
C LYS A 92 -1.49 21.24 -16.64
N TRP A 93 -1.79 22.07 -15.65
CA TRP A 93 -2.63 21.67 -14.54
C TRP A 93 -4.10 21.73 -14.93
N VAL A 94 -4.86 20.72 -14.49
CA VAL A 94 -6.29 20.60 -14.76
C VAL A 94 -7.00 20.26 -13.46
N GLU A 95 -8.10 20.97 -13.18
CA GLU A 95 -8.93 20.71 -12.01
C GLU A 95 -9.45 19.27 -12.02
N SER A 96 -9.45 18.63 -10.86
CA SER A 96 -9.86 17.26 -10.63
C SER A 96 -10.87 17.22 -9.49
N PRO A 97 -12.17 17.43 -9.77
CA PRO A 97 -13.20 17.41 -8.72
C PRO A 97 -13.36 16.02 -8.08
N ASN A 98 -13.02 14.96 -8.83
CA ASN A 98 -13.00 13.57 -8.37
C ASN A 98 -11.63 12.95 -8.68
N PRO A 99 -10.58 13.29 -7.90
CA PRO A 99 -9.22 12.86 -8.19
C PRO A 99 -9.10 11.34 -8.01
N LEU A 100 -8.62 10.66 -9.05
CA LEU A 100 -8.35 9.22 -9.02
C LEU A 100 -7.14 8.83 -8.16
N TRP A 101 -6.38 9.83 -7.69
CA TRP A 101 -5.17 9.66 -6.87
C TRP A 101 -4.21 8.61 -7.44
N ARG A 102 -3.86 8.71 -8.73
CA ARG A 102 -2.89 7.80 -9.34
C ARG A 102 -1.52 8.01 -8.70
N THR A 103 -0.85 6.93 -8.29
CA THR A 103 0.43 7.02 -7.56
C THR A 103 1.57 7.66 -8.34
N ASP A 104 1.46 7.69 -9.67
CA ASP A 104 2.46 8.19 -10.62
C ASP A 104 2.13 9.59 -11.15
N ALA A 105 0.94 10.12 -10.87
CA ALA A 105 0.53 11.44 -11.31
C ALA A 105 0.99 12.51 -10.32
N LYS A 106 1.18 13.73 -10.81
CA LYS A 106 1.39 14.88 -9.93
C LYS A 106 0.05 15.52 -9.61
N TYR A 107 -0.11 15.92 -8.37
CA TYR A 107 -1.29 16.61 -7.87
C TYR A 107 -0.85 17.84 -7.07
N SER A 108 -1.68 18.89 -7.03
CA SER A 108 -1.44 20.10 -6.26
C SER A 108 -2.77 20.73 -5.82
N PHE A 109 -2.79 21.39 -4.66
CA PHE A 109 -3.86 22.32 -4.29
C PHE A 109 -3.65 23.72 -4.89
N ASN A 110 -2.40 24.06 -5.22
CA ASN A 110 -1.99 25.36 -5.77
C ASN A 110 -1.15 25.09 -7.04
N PRO A 111 -1.78 24.87 -8.21
CA PRO A 111 -1.08 24.50 -9.45
C PRO A 111 -0.17 25.60 -9.99
N ASP A 112 -0.55 26.87 -9.75
CA ASP A 112 0.17 28.05 -10.21
C ASP A 112 1.23 28.53 -9.19
N GLY A 113 1.38 27.82 -8.07
CA GLY A 113 2.23 28.20 -6.93
C GLY A 113 1.48 28.99 -5.85
N GLU A 114 2.15 29.19 -4.70
CA GLU A 114 2.04 30.44 -3.95
C GLU A 114 3.04 31.45 -4.51
#